data_AF-A0A2V2GH53-F1
#
_entry.id   AF-A0A2V2GH53-F1
#
_cell.length_a   1.000
_cell.length_b   1.000
_cell.length_c   1.000
_cell.angle_alpha   90.00
_cell.angle_beta   90.00
_cell.angle_gamma   90.00
#
_symmetry.space_group_name_H-M   'P 1'
#
loop_
_entity.id
_entity.type
_entity.pdbx_description
1 polymer ?
#
loop_
_entity_poly.entity_id
_entity_poly.type
_entity_poly.pdbx_seq_one_letter_code
_entity_poly.pdbx_strand_id
1 'polypeptide(L)'
;MKIVIGYDGSMRSRAAAAMLREQGHIVSAAYVTASSELPAELESKAASDGLFITAVYGDDSTTEGVISALCGHMKAYGFGAAATGHIARVSRDEKVTVDGENGEKQTVIKPCGAPRIAIAVDVPSDESAKLGLLSAETVAKLVLPLGELGAGELAEYAKAHSIHADAAPDAVPVPTGSVGSFRLTGLVFQRGEAPDPTRGGAMHLCHLPVKVGAAEAVESHIYIHQHVGYGMVADVIFITAPSYAEVGERVVVYDNDGNVMLGGRVSALLG
;
A
#
# COMPACT_ATOMS: atom_id res chain seq x y z
N MET A 1 21.67 -2.35 5.39
CA MET A 1 21.63 -1.90 3.98
C MET A 1 21.48 -0.37 3.93
N LYS A 2 21.64 0.28 2.78
CA LYS A 2 21.30 1.70 2.61
C LYS A 2 19.82 1.84 2.24
N ILE A 3 19.05 2.63 2.98
CA ILE A 3 17.62 2.84 2.76
C ILE A 3 17.34 4.34 2.64
N VAL A 4 16.55 4.72 1.63
CA VAL A 4 15.96 6.05 1.58
C VAL A 4 14.55 5.99 2.16
N ILE A 5 14.22 6.86 3.11
CA ILE A 5 12.89 6.92 3.72
C ILE A 5 12.17 8.22 3.33
N GLY A 6 10.91 8.10 2.92
CA GLY A 6 10.02 9.24 2.78
C GLY A 6 9.80 9.92 4.13
N TYR A 7 10.19 11.19 4.23
CA TYR A 7 10.24 11.93 5.47
C TYR A 7 9.51 13.26 5.34
N ASP A 8 8.37 13.35 6.03
CA ASP A 8 7.50 14.52 6.12
C ASP A 8 7.53 15.16 7.52
N GLY A 9 8.38 14.64 8.42
CA GLY A 9 8.48 15.08 9.81
C GLY A 9 7.34 14.64 10.72
N SER A 10 6.39 13.84 10.21
CA SER A 10 5.33 13.22 11.01
C SER A 10 5.90 12.22 12.03
N MET A 11 5.16 11.96 13.10
CA MET A 11 5.48 10.92 14.08
C MET A 11 5.80 9.59 13.40
N ARG A 12 5.04 9.23 12.36
CA ARG A 12 5.19 7.97 11.62
C ARG A 12 6.50 7.91 10.84
N SER A 13 6.84 8.93 10.05
CA SER A 13 8.09 8.91 9.27
C SER A 13 9.33 8.94 10.17
N ARG A 14 9.25 9.65 11.30
CA ARG A 14 10.31 9.71 12.33
C ARG A 14 10.49 8.36 13.03
N ALA A 15 9.41 7.74 13.50
CA ALA A 15 9.45 6.43 14.15
C ALA A 15 9.97 5.36 13.19
N ALA A 16 9.50 5.35 11.94
CA ALA A 16 9.96 4.43 10.91
C ALA A 16 11.47 4.59 10.65
N ALA A 17 11.98 5.83 10.58
CA ALA A 17 13.41 6.09 10.40
C ALA A 17 14.24 5.59 11.59
N ALA A 18 13.77 5.82 12.82
CA ALA A 18 14.43 5.35 14.04
C ALA A 18 14.52 3.82 14.07
N MET A 19 13.41 3.11 13.83
CA MET A 19 13.37 1.64 13.82
C MET A 19 14.34 1.05 12.79
N LEU A 20 14.39 1.61 11.57
CA LEU A 20 15.31 1.14 10.54
C LEU A 20 16.78 1.34 10.94
N ARG A 21 17.12 2.43 11.63
CA ARG A 21 18.47 2.67 12.15
C ARG A 21 18.84 1.68 13.25
N GLU A 22 17.91 1.39 14.15
CA GLU A 22 18.10 0.39 15.23
C GLU A 22 18.28 -1.03 14.69
N GLN A 23 17.66 -1.35 13.55
CA GLN A 23 17.89 -2.58 12.79
C GLN A 23 19.26 -2.61 12.07
N GLY A 24 20.11 -1.60 12.28
CA GLY A 24 21.46 -1.52 11.72
C GLY A 24 21.48 -1.08 10.25
N HIS A 25 20.44 -0.42 9.76
CA HIS A 25 20.44 0.16 8.41
C HIS A 25 21.04 1.57 8.40
N ILE A 26 21.63 1.92 7.26
CA ILE A 26 22.08 3.28 6.97
C ILE A 26 20.89 3.99 6.33
N VAL A 27 20.28 4.92 7.06
CA VAL A 27 19.04 5.57 6.64
C VAL A 27 19.34 7.01 6.19
N SER A 28 18.84 7.36 5.01
CA SER A 28 18.79 8.74 4.51
C SER A 28 17.34 9.16 4.32
N ALA A 29 17.00 10.37 4.75
CA ALA A 29 15.66 10.90 4.60
C ALA A 29 15.51 11.58 3.23
N ALA A 30 14.31 11.50 2.67
CA ALA A 30 13.95 12.18 1.45
C ALA A 30 12.56 12.81 1.60
N TYR A 31 12.47 14.10 1.32
CA TYR A 31 11.20 14.82 1.23
C TYR A 31 10.83 14.94 -0.24
N VAL A 32 9.72 14.32 -0.65
CA VAL A 32 9.24 14.42 -2.03
C VAL A 32 8.45 15.71 -2.18
N THR A 33 8.77 16.48 -3.22
CA THR A 33 8.11 17.75 -3.50
C THR A 33 8.11 18.09 -4.97
N ALA A 34 7.06 18.77 -5.44
CA ALA A 34 6.99 19.31 -6.79
C ALA A 34 7.87 20.56 -7.01
N SER A 35 8.27 21.29 -5.96
CA SER A 35 9.09 22.52 -6.07
C SER A 35 10.59 22.28 -5.97
N SER A 36 11.00 21.06 -5.58
CA SER A 36 12.40 20.74 -5.20
C SER A 36 12.93 21.55 -4.01
N GLU A 37 12.06 22.21 -3.26
CA GLU A 37 12.44 22.99 -2.07
C GLU A 37 12.32 22.12 -0.82
N LEU A 38 13.33 22.20 0.05
CA LEU A 38 13.30 21.57 1.36
C LEU A 38 12.88 22.61 2.42
N PRO A 39 11.75 22.41 3.12
CA PRO A 39 11.38 23.29 4.22
C PRO A 39 12.41 23.26 5.36
N ALA A 40 12.86 24.42 5.82
CA ALA A 40 13.86 24.53 6.89
C ALA A 40 13.43 23.84 8.20
N GLU A 41 12.13 23.81 8.50
CA GLU A 41 11.59 23.09 9.65
C GLU A 41 11.81 21.57 9.51
N LEU A 42 11.60 21.01 8.32
CA LEU A 42 11.83 19.59 8.05
C LEU A 42 13.32 19.25 8.11
N GLU A 43 14.18 20.13 7.60
CA GLU A 43 15.63 19.99 7.71
C GLU A 43 16.08 19.95 9.18
N SER A 44 15.58 20.88 10.01
CA SER A 44 15.85 20.93 11.44
C SER A 44 15.37 19.67 12.17
N LYS A 45 14.15 19.20 11.88
CA LYS A 45 13.60 17.96 12.45
C LYS A 45 14.41 16.73 12.05
N ALA A 46 14.78 16.61 10.78
CA ALA A 46 15.61 15.49 10.32
C ALA A 46 16.98 15.51 11.01
N ALA A 47 17.59 16.68 11.16
CA ALA A 47 18.86 16.83 11.86
C ALA A 47 18.75 16.43 13.35
N SER A 48 17.67 16.81 14.04
CA SER A 48 17.43 16.38 15.44
C SER A 48 17.26 14.86 15.57
N ASP A 49 16.75 14.22 14.51
CA ASP A 49 16.59 12.76 14.44
C ASP A 49 17.88 12.07 13.96
N GLY A 50 18.96 12.82 13.73
CA GLY A 50 20.23 12.29 13.25
C GLY A 50 20.19 11.79 11.81
N LEU A 51 19.32 12.39 10.98
CA LEU A 51 19.13 12.06 9.57
C LEU A 51 19.66 13.18 8.69
N PHE A 52 20.32 12.79 7.60
CA PHE A 52 20.52 13.68 6.46
C PHE A 52 19.28 13.59 5.56
N ILE A 53 18.66 14.73 5.25
CA ILE A 53 17.47 14.82 4.41
C ILE A 53 17.78 15.52 3.08
N THR A 54 17.12 15.08 2.01
CA THR A 54 17.24 15.70 0.68
C THR A 54 15.85 15.93 0.08
N ALA A 55 15.67 17.06 -0.62
CA ALA A 55 14.49 17.26 -1.45
C ALA A 55 14.58 16.39 -2.71
N VAL A 56 13.51 15.67 -3.01
CA VAL A 56 13.37 14.80 -4.19
C VAL A 56 12.23 15.33 -5.03
N TYR A 57 12.52 15.68 -6.28
CA TYR A 57 11.50 16.09 -7.21
C TYR A 57 10.53 14.93 -7.52
N GLY A 58 9.23 15.17 -7.37
CA GLY A 58 8.20 14.18 -7.67
C GLY A 58 6.78 14.69 -7.44
N ASP A 59 5.80 13.87 -7.78
CA ASP A 59 4.40 14.12 -7.44
C ASP A 59 4.20 13.85 -5.93
N ASP A 60 4.02 14.92 -5.17
CA ASP A 60 3.76 14.91 -3.73
C ASP A 60 2.26 14.88 -3.38
N SER A 61 1.38 14.93 -4.38
CA SER A 61 -0.08 14.96 -4.19
C SER A 61 -0.68 13.57 -3.99
N THR A 62 0.04 12.51 -4.37
CA THR A 62 -0.42 11.12 -4.29
C THR A 62 0.59 10.20 -3.60
N THR A 63 0.10 9.19 -2.89
CA THR A 63 0.94 8.15 -2.27
C THR A 63 1.80 7.43 -3.31
N GLU A 64 1.23 7.14 -4.48
CA GLU A 64 1.93 6.49 -5.60
C GLU A 64 3.04 7.38 -6.17
N GLY A 65 2.76 8.67 -6.34
CA GLY A 65 3.71 9.68 -6.79
C GLY A 65 4.92 9.78 -5.85
N VAL A 66 4.66 9.90 -4.54
CA VAL A 66 5.69 9.97 -3.50
C VAL A 66 6.57 8.72 -3.53
N ILE A 67 5.97 7.54 -3.50
CA ILE A 67 6.72 6.27 -3.46
C ILE A 67 7.49 6.03 -4.77
N SER A 68 6.92 6.42 -5.91
CA SER A 68 7.60 6.35 -7.21
C SER A 68 8.83 7.24 -7.25
N ALA A 69 8.72 8.48 -6.78
CA ALA A 69 9.85 9.42 -6.68
C ALA A 69 10.94 8.90 -5.74
N LEU A 70 10.56 8.35 -4.57
CA LEU A 70 11.50 7.70 -3.65
C LEU A 70 12.21 6.52 -4.29
N CYS A 71 11.50 5.65 -5.03
CA CYS A 71 12.10 4.52 -5.73
C CYS A 71 13.02 4.97 -6.88
N GLY A 72 12.68 6.07 -7.57
CA GLY A 72 13.54 6.70 -8.57
C GLY A 72 14.84 7.21 -7.95
N HIS A 73 14.74 7.94 -6.84
CA HIS A 73 15.89 8.42 -6.08
C HIS A 73 16.73 7.26 -5.54
N MET A 74 16.08 6.23 -5.00
CA MET A 74 16.71 5.01 -4.53
C MET A 74 17.60 4.38 -5.62
N LYS A 75 17.05 4.22 -6.83
CA LYS A 75 17.77 3.69 -8.00
C LYS A 75 18.93 4.59 -8.41
N ALA A 76 18.71 5.90 -8.50
CA ALA A 76 19.70 6.86 -8.99
C ALA A 76 20.96 6.96 -8.08
N TYR A 77 20.78 6.80 -6.77
CA TYR A 77 21.83 6.97 -5.77
C TYR A 77 22.28 5.65 -5.12
N GLY A 78 21.83 4.50 -5.63
CA GLY A 78 22.29 3.18 -5.22
C GLY A 78 21.85 2.78 -3.81
N PHE A 79 20.68 3.22 -3.35
CA PHE A 79 20.05 2.70 -2.16
C PHE A 79 19.48 1.29 -2.45
N GLY A 80 19.45 0.44 -1.43
CA GLY A 80 18.95 -0.95 -1.56
C GLY A 80 17.43 -1.06 -1.48
N ALA A 81 16.78 -0.11 -0.81
CA ALA A 81 15.33 -0.08 -0.62
C ALA A 81 14.82 1.35 -0.40
N ALA A 82 13.53 1.55 -0.67
CA ALA A 82 12.78 2.73 -0.26
C ALA A 82 11.87 2.36 0.93
N ALA A 83 11.68 3.27 1.87
CA ALA A 83 10.81 3.07 3.02
C ALA A 83 9.84 4.23 3.19
N THR A 84 8.73 3.97 3.89
CA THR A 84 7.77 5.00 4.29
C THR A 84 7.19 4.70 5.68
N GLY A 85 6.56 5.68 6.31
CA GLY A 85 5.82 5.52 7.57
C GLY A 85 4.39 5.01 7.42
N HIS A 86 4.00 4.41 6.28
CA HIS A 86 2.66 3.83 6.16
C HIS A 86 2.53 2.59 7.06
N ILE A 87 1.38 2.45 7.72
CA ILE A 87 1.06 1.30 8.57
C ILE A 87 0.46 0.20 7.70
N ALA A 88 1.32 -0.59 7.07
CA ALA A 88 0.97 -1.76 6.27
C ALA A 88 2.20 -2.67 6.19
N ARG A 89 2.03 -3.90 5.70
CA ARG A 89 3.14 -4.85 5.55
C ARG A 89 3.49 -5.10 4.10
N VAL A 90 4.71 -5.59 3.88
CA VAL A 90 5.11 -6.19 2.62
C VAL A 90 5.21 -7.69 2.83
N SER A 91 4.18 -8.42 2.40
CA SER A 91 4.18 -9.87 2.42
C SER A 91 5.16 -10.39 1.38
N ARG A 92 6.11 -11.20 1.84
CA ARG A 92 7.10 -11.89 1.02
C ARG A 92 6.85 -13.41 0.98
N ASP A 93 5.74 -13.83 1.55
CA ASP A 93 5.36 -15.22 1.74
C ASP A 93 4.07 -15.53 0.97
N GLU A 94 3.98 -16.76 0.48
CA GLU A 94 2.79 -17.30 -0.15
C GLU A 94 2.42 -18.62 0.52
N LYS A 95 1.14 -18.75 0.87
CA LYS A 95 0.58 -20.00 1.40
C LYS A 95 0.12 -20.84 0.22
N VAL A 96 0.76 -21.99 0.05
CA VAL A 96 0.42 -22.94 -1.01
C VAL A 96 -0.06 -24.23 -0.35
N THR A 97 -1.24 -24.70 -0.77
CA THR A 97 -1.73 -26.02 -0.39
C THR A 97 -1.03 -27.07 -1.25
N VAL A 98 -0.33 -27.99 -0.60
CA VAL A 98 0.31 -29.14 -1.25
C VAL A 98 -0.30 -30.44 -0.72
N ASP A 99 -0.29 -31.47 -1.54
CA ASP A 99 -0.66 -32.81 -1.10
C ASP A 99 0.52 -33.40 -0.30
N GLY A 100 0.28 -33.75 0.95
CA GLY A 100 1.23 -34.45 1.80
C GLY A 100 1.40 -35.91 1.36
N GLU A 101 2.45 -36.58 1.85
CA GLU A 101 2.78 -37.96 1.47
C GLU A 101 1.64 -38.97 1.72
N ASN A 102 0.71 -38.64 2.62
CA ASN A 102 -0.46 -39.44 2.97
C ASN A 102 -1.75 -39.03 2.25
N GLY A 103 -1.68 -38.07 1.30
CA GLY A 103 -2.85 -37.50 0.62
C GLY A 103 -3.61 -36.43 1.41
N GLU A 104 -3.10 -36.01 2.57
CA GLU A 104 -3.65 -34.88 3.34
C GLU A 104 -3.23 -33.55 2.73
N LYS A 105 -4.15 -32.59 2.63
CA LYS A 105 -3.82 -31.21 2.23
C LYS A 105 -3.04 -30.52 3.33
N GLN A 106 -1.81 -30.13 3.04
CA GLN A 106 -0.96 -29.37 3.94
C GLN A 106 -0.72 -27.97 3.40
N THR A 107 -0.83 -26.96 4.27
CA THR A 107 -0.46 -25.59 3.93
C THR A 107 1.03 -25.39 4.16
N VAL A 108 1.77 -25.07 3.10
CA VAL A 108 3.20 -24.76 3.16
C VAL A 108 3.40 -23.29 2.84
N ILE A 109 4.22 -22.62 3.65
CA ILE A 109 4.63 -21.25 3.41
C ILE A 109 5.90 -21.29 2.56
N LYS A 110 5.88 -20.62 1.40
CA LYS A 110 7.04 -20.48 0.51
C LYS A 110 7.30 -19.00 0.25
N PRO A 111 8.54 -18.61 -0.08
CA PRO A 111 8.81 -17.27 -0.57
C PRO A 111 7.94 -16.99 -1.79
N CYS A 112 7.17 -15.90 -1.75
CA CYS A 112 6.35 -15.48 -2.87
C CYS A 112 7.26 -15.09 -4.05
N GLY A 113 6.82 -15.40 -5.27
CA GLY A 113 7.56 -14.98 -6.48
C GLY A 113 7.57 -13.46 -6.68
N ALA A 114 6.60 -12.73 -6.09
CA ALA A 114 6.49 -11.29 -6.14
C ALA A 114 5.90 -10.76 -4.81
N PRO A 115 6.62 -9.90 -4.07
CA PRO A 115 6.11 -9.30 -2.84
C PRO A 115 4.84 -8.48 -3.06
N ARG A 116 3.94 -8.53 -2.08
CA ARG A 116 2.63 -7.86 -2.14
C ARG A 116 2.42 -7.01 -0.90
N ILE A 117 1.65 -5.93 -1.03
CA ILE A 117 1.17 -5.21 0.14
C ILE A 117 0.22 -6.12 0.92
N ALA A 118 0.33 -6.11 2.24
CA ALA A 118 -0.56 -6.83 3.14
C ALA A 118 -1.07 -5.93 4.26
N ILE A 119 -2.22 -6.29 4.80
CA ILE A 119 -2.80 -5.62 5.96
C ILE A 119 -1.82 -5.59 7.13
N ALA A 120 -1.77 -4.48 7.86
CA ALA A 120 -1.01 -4.36 9.10
C ALA A 120 -1.48 -5.37 10.18
N VAL A 121 -0.63 -5.60 11.18
CA VAL A 121 -0.99 -6.38 12.38
C VAL A 121 -2.11 -5.67 13.14
N ASP A 122 -1.99 -4.36 13.34
CA ASP A 122 -3.05 -3.51 13.90
C ASP A 122 -4.07 -3.12 12.81
N VAL A 123 -5.05 -3.99 12.58
CA VAL A 123 -6.09 -3.82 11.53
C VAL A 123 -6.81 -2.47 11.57
N PRO A 124 -7.22 -1.92 12.73
CA PRO A 124 -7.85 -0.60 12.80
C PRO A 124 -6.98 0.55 12.27
N SER A 125 -5.66 0.42 12.35
CA SER A 125 -4.70 1.42 11.89
C SER A 125 -4.17 1.14 10.48
N ASP A 126 -4.67 0.10 9.81
CA ASP A 126 -4.16 -0.35 8.52
C ASP A 126 -4.34 0.68 7.39
N GLU A 127 -3.27 0.88 6.64
CA GLU A 127 -3.18 1.78 5.49
C GLU A 127 -2.88 1.05 4.17
N SER A 128 -2.97 -0.28 4.15
CA SER A 128 -2.66 -1.09 2.96
C SER A 128 -3.44 -0.65 1.72
N ALA A 129 -4.69 -0.18 1.90
CA ALA A 129 -5.53 0.36 0.84
C ALA A 129 -4.89 1.55 0.10
N LYS A 130 -4.10 2.39 0.78
CA LYS A 130 -3.43 3.56 0.17
C LYS A 130 -2.31 3.14 -0.78
N LEU A 131 -1.83 1.91 -0.67
CA LEU A 131 -0.71 1.35 -1.41
C LEU A 131 -1.16 0.38 -2.52
N GLY A 132 -2.47 0.25 -2.75
CA GLY A 132 -3.02 -0.73 -3.68
C GLY A 132 -2.72 -0.49 -5.16
N LEU A 133 -2.36 0.75 -5.55
CA LEU A 133 -1.97 1.09 -6.92
C LEU A 133 -0.46 1.04 -7.16
N LEU A 134 0.32 0.54 -6.19
CA LEU A 134 1.76 0.30 -6.41
C LEU A 134 1.95 -0.95 -7.27
N SER A 135 2.87 -0.86 -8.23
CA SER A 135 3.27 -2.01 -9.03
C SER A 135 4.07 -3.01 -8.19
N ALA A 136 4.04 -4.29 -8.58
CA ALA A 136 4.83 -5.34 -7.92
C ALA A 136 6.34 -5.02 -7.87
N GLU A 137 6.88 -4.35 -8.90
CA GLU A 137 8.30 -3.92 -8.91
C GLU A 137 8.59 -2.90 -7.81
N THR A 138 7.68 -1.94 -7.60
CA THR A 138 7.79 -0.94 -6.55
C THR A 138 7.66 -1.59 -5.17
N VAL A 139 6.67 -2.47 -4.99
CA VAL A 139 6.45 -3.19 -3.74
C VAL A 139 7.66 -4.05 -3.35
N ALA A 140 8.32 -4.70 -4.32
CA ALA A 140 9.50 -5.51 -4.05
C ALA A 140 10.67 -4.75 -3.40
N LYS A 141 10.75 -3.43 -3.66
CA LYS A 141 11.78 -2.49 -3.18
C LYS A 141 11.33 -1.70 -1.95
N LEU A 142 10.08 -1.85 -1.54
CA LEU A 142 9.49 -1.12 -0.44
C LEU A 142 9.74 -1.82 0.90
N VAL A 143 9.99 -1.02 1.93
CA VAL A 143 10.07 -1.44 3.33
C VAL A 143 9.06 -0.63 4.13
N LEU A 144 8.22 -1.32 4.91
CA LEU A 144 7.17 -0.72 5.74
C LEU A 144 7.38 -1.17 7.19
N PRO A 145 8.19 -0.44 7.98
CA PRO A 145 8.62 -0.91 9.30
C PRO A 145 7.50 -0.87 10.35
N LEU A 146 6.45 -0.07 10.15
CA LEU A 146 5.40 0.12 11.15
C LEU A 146 4.29 -0.92 11.09
N GLY A 147 4.19 -1.69 10.00
CA GLY A 147 3.06 -2.63 9.81
C GLY A 147 3.08 -3.86 10.71
N GLU A 148 4.21 -4.16 11.34
CA GLU A 148 4.35 -5.27 12.30
C GLU A 148 3.99 -4.87 13.73
N LEU A 149 3.79 -3.57 13.99
CA LEU A 149 3.44 -3.08 15.31
C LEU A 149 1.97 -3.39 15.62
N GLY A 150 1.73 -3.86 16.85
CA GLY A 150 0.42 -4.08 17.41
C GLY A 150 -0.26 -2.78 17.89
N ALA A 151 -1.48 -2.94 18.37
CA ALA A 151 -2.29 -1.82 18.87
C ALA A 151 -1.55 -1.03 19.98
N GLY A 152 -1.33 0.27 19.75
CA GLY A 152 -0.70 1.17 20.71
C GLY A 152 0.85 1.14 20.74
N GLU A 153 1.49 0.12 20.16
CA GLU A 153 2.95 -0.02 20.21
C GLU A 153 3.68 1.14 19.52
N LEU A 154 3.13 1.67 18.43
CA LEU A 154 3.69 2.85 17.76
C LEU A 154 3.73 4.08 18.70
N ALA A 155 2.67 4.29 19.50
CA ALA A 155 2.61 5.41 20.43
C ALA A 155 3.60 5.23 21.59
N GLU A 156 3.75 4.01 22.08
CA GLU A 156 4.74 3.67 23.11
C GLU A 156 6.16 3.86 22.60
N TYR A 157 6.44 3.40 21.38
CA TYR A 157 7.73 3.59 20.71
C TYR A 157 8.03 5.08 20.52
N ALA A 158 7.08 5.84 19.95
CA ALA A 158 7.25 7.28 19.76
C ALA A 158 7.57 8.00 21.08
N LYS A 159 6.85 7.65 22.16
CA LYS A 159 7.11 8.19 23.51
C LYS A 159 8.50 7.84 24.03
N ALA A 160 8.94 6.59 23.87
CA ALA A 160 10.26 6.14 24.30
C ALA A 160 11.40 6.90 23.58
N HIS A 161 11.17 7.29 22.33
CA HIS A 161 12.12 8.05 21.51
C HIS A 161 11.91 9.57 21.53
N SER A 162 11.05 10.08 22.42
CA SER A 162 10.72 11.52 22.50
C SER A 162 10.22 12.11 21.18
N ILE A 163 9.54 11.29 20.37
CA ILE A 163 8.86 11.70 19.14
C ILE A 163 7.44 12.11 19.53
N HIS A 164 7.10 13.37 19.29
CA HIS A 164 5.77 13.89 19.57
C HIS A 164 4.74 13.34 18.58
N ALA A 165 3.53 13.06 19.10
CA ALA A 165 2.41 12.65 18.28
C ALA A 165 2.01 13.75 17.30
N ASP A 166 1.56 13.34 16.11
CA ASP A 166 0.99 14.26 15.14
C ASP A 166 -0.33 14.84 15.67
N ALA A 167 -0.73 15.98 15.11
CA ALA A 167 -2.10 16.46 15.28
C ALA A 167 -3.07 15.37 14.77
N ALA A 168 -4.19 15.19 15.47
CA ALA A 168 -5.23 14.28 15.00
C ALA A 168 -5.63 14.67 13.57
N PRO A 169 -5.67 13.71 12.62
CA PRO A 169 -6.12 14.02 11.28
C PRO A 169 -7.56 14.53 11.33
N ASP A 170 -7.91 15.39 10.36
CA ASP A 170 -9.29 15.82 10.20
C ASP A 170 -10.22 14.60 10.06
N ALA A 171 -11.43 14.73 10.61
CA ALA A 171 -12.44 13.69 10.49
C ALA A 171 -12.65 13.39 9.00
N VAL A 172 -12.39 12.15 8.60
CA VAL A 172 -12.67 11.70 7.23
C VAL A 172 -14.18 11.82 7.03
N PRO A 173 -14.65 12.52 5.97
CA PRO A 173 -16.07 12.61 5.68
C PRO A 173 -16.68 11.21 5.65
N VAL A 174 -17.76 11.00 6.42
CA VAL A 174 -18.50 9.75 6.37
C VAL A 174 -19.16 9.68 5.00
N PRO A 175 -18.84 8.68 4.17
CA PRO A 175 -19.39 8.62 2.84
C PRO A 175 -20.92 8.49 2.87
N THR A 176 -21.63 9.28 2.07
CA THR A 176 -23.10 9.26 1.98
C THR A 176 -23.54 8.59 0.70
N GLY A 177 -24.33 7.52 0.79
CA GLY A 177 -24.80 6.74 -0.35
C GLY A 177 -24.06 5.41 -0.50
N SER A 178 -24.72 4.44 -1.12
CA SER A 178 -24.19 3.09 -1.32
C SER A 178 -24.59 2.57 -2.69
N VAL A 179 -23.68 1.86 -3.36
CA VAL A 179 -23.92 1.22 -4.66
C VAL A 179 -23.78 -0.29 -4.53
N GLY A 180 -24.55 -1.03 -5.34
CA GLY A 180 -24.44 -2.48 -5.43
C GLY A 180 -23.27 -2.94 -6.32
N SER A 181 -22.86 -2.10 -7.26
CA SER A 181 -21.79 -2.41 -8.20
C SER A 181 -21.12 -1.17 -8.80
N PHE A 182 -19.88 -1.32 -9.26
CA PHE A 182 -19.14 -0.29 -9.99
C PHE A 182 -18.10 -0.90 -10.93
N ARG A 183 -17.56 -0.07 -11.82
CA ARG A 183 -16.44 -0.41 -12.71
C ARG A 183 -15.15 0.27 -12.27
N LEU A 184 -14.06 -0.48 -12.34
CA LEU A 184 -12.70 -0.02 -12.14
C LEU A 184 -11.93 0.08 -13.46
N THR A 185 -11.13 1.14 -13.58
CA THR A 185 -10.09 1.29 -14.61
C THR A 185 -8.73 1.54 -13.95
N GLY A 186 -7.66 1.58 -14.76
CA GLY A 186 -6.31 1.80 -14.26
C GLY A 186 -5.84 0.66 -13.34
N LEU A 187 -6.17 -0.57 -13.71
CA LEU A 187 -5.90 -1.74 -12.86
C LEU A 187 -4.41 -1.96 -12.67
N VAL A 188 -4.00 -2.14 -11.42
CA VAL A 188 -2.64 -2.54 -11.04
C VAL A 188 -2.70 -3.88 -10.34
N PHE A 189 -2.06 -4.89 -10.93
CA PHE A 189 -1.98 -6.23 -10.36
C PHE A 189 -0.70 -6.36 -9.54
N GLN A 190 -0.86 -6.73 -8.26
CA GLN A 190 0.27 -7.11 -7.41
C GLN A 190 0.47 -8.64 -7.39
N ARG A 191 -0.56 -9.40 -7.77
CA ARG A 191 -0.44 -10.84 -8.06
C ARG A 191 0.02 -11.08 -9.51
N GLY A 192 0.79 -12.15 -9.73
CA GLY A 192 1.28 -12.55 -11.06
C GLY A 192 0.23 -13.10 -12.04
N GLU A 193 -1.05 -13.20 -11.63
CA GLU A 193 -2.14 -13.77 -12.43
C GLU A 193 -2.99 -12.68 -13.10
N ALA A 194 -2.34 -11.70 -13.75
CA ALA A 194 -3.07 -10.77 -14.60
C ALA A 194 -3.57 -11.50 -15.86
N PRO A 195 -4.80 -11.25 -16.35
CA PRO A 195 -5.25 -11.80 -17.61
C PRO A 195 -4.33 -11.37 -18.75
N ASP A 196 -3.96 -12.28 -19.66
CA ASP A 196 -3.20 -11.93 -20.86
C ASP A 196 -4.13 -11.22 -21.87
N PRO A 197 -3.97 -9.91 -22.08
CA PRO A 197 -4.85 -9.17 -22.98
C PRO A 197 -4.67 -9.59 -24.45
N THR A 198 -3.52 -10.14 -24.83
CA THR A 198 -3.29 -10.58 -26.21
C THR A 198 -4.06 -11.85 -26.56
N ARG A 199 -4.54 -12.56 -25.54
CA ARG A 199 -5.30 -13.82 -25.67
C ARG A 199 -6.80 -13.65 -25.45
N GLY A 200 -7.29 -12.42 -25.24
CA GLY A 200 -8.70 -12.14 -25.02
C GLY A 200 -9.23 -12.70 -23.69
N GLY A 201 -8.38 -12.83 -22.67
CA GLY A 201 -8.75 -13.44 -21.39
C GLY A 201 -9.71 -12.59 -20.55
N ALA A 202 -10.74 -13.24 -20.00
CA ALA A 202 -11.52 -12.73 -18.89
C ALA A 202 -11.23 -13.56 -17.64
N MET A 203 -11.33 -12.95 -16.47
CA MET A 203 -11.12 -13.60 -15.18
C MET A 203 -12.28 -13.26 -14.25
N HIS A 204 -12.76 -14.26 -13.51
CA HIS A 204 -13.80 -14.08 -12.50
C HIS A 204 -13.24 -14.51 -11.15
N LEU A 205 -13.24 -13.58 -10.20
CA LEU A 205 -12.82 -13.80 -8.83
C LEU A 205 -14.05 -13.70 -7.91
N CYS A 206 -14.21 -14.68 -7.03
CA CYS A 206 -15.39 -14.77 -6.16
C CYS A 206 -15.01 -14.62 -4.70
N HIS A 207 -15.93 -14.06 -3.91
CA HIS A 207 -15.83 -14.00 -2.46
C HIS A 207 -14.55 -13.31 -1.96
N LEU A 208 -14.18 -12.20 -2.60
CA LEU A 208 -13.00 -11.42 -2.22
C LEU A 208 -13.39 -10.15 -1.47
N PRO A 209 -12.67 -9.78 -0.40
CA PRO A 209 -12.85 -8.49 0.27
C PRO A 209 -12.42 -7.33 -0.64
N VAL A 210 -13.29 -6.33 -0.78
CA VAL A 210 -13.03 -5.11 -1.54
C VAL A 210 -13.19 -3.89 -0.65
N LYS A 211 -12.14 -3.06 -0.59
CA LYS A 211 -12.14 -1.78 0.16
C LYS A 211 -12.18 -0.62 -0.81
N VAL A 212 -13.10 0.32 -0.60
CA VAL A 212 -13.27 1.54 -1.40
C VAL A 212 -12.93 2.75 -0.53
N GLY A 213 -11.90 3.50 -0.90
CA GLY A 213 -11.42 4.63 -0.11
C GLY A 213 -11.15 4.24 1.35
N ALA A 214 -11.82 4.92 2.27
CA ALA A 214 -11.76 4.65 3.72
C ALA A 214 -12.88 3.74 4.24
N ALA A 215 -13.79 3.26 3.39
CA ALA A 215 -14.89 2.40 3.81
C ALA A 215 -14.38 1.03 4.32
N GLU A 216 -15.22 0.33 5.07
CA GLU A 216 -14.95 -1.06 5.45
C GLU A 216 -14.87 -1.96 4.22
N ALA A 217 -14.09 -3.03 4.32
CA ALA A 217 -13.99 -4.01 3.25
C ALA A 217 -15.28 -4.84 3.15
N VAL A 218 -15.79 -5.01 1.94
CA VAL A 218 -17.04 -5.74 1.67
C VAL A 218 -16.79 -6.87 0.68
N GLU A 219 -17.38 -8.03 0.96
CA GLU A 219 -17.25 -9.22 0.13
C GLU A 219 -17.92 -9.03 -1.24
N SER A 220 -17.19 -9.36 -2.30
CA SER A 220 -17.58 -9.08 -3.68
C SER A 220 -17.22 -10.17 -4.68
N HIS A 221 -17.93 -10.16 -5.82
CA HIS A 221 -17.47 -10.77 -7.07
C HIS A 221 -16.76 -9.72 -7.92
N ILE A 222 -15.63 -10.09 -8.53
CA ILE A 222 -14.88 -9.22 -9.45
C ILE A 222 -14.77 -9.90 -10.81
N TYR A 223 -15.29 -9.23 -11.84
CA TYR A 223 -15.21 -9.67 -13.24
C TYR A 223 -14.27 -8.79 -14.05
N ILE A 224 -13.11 -9.35 -14.40
CA ILE A 224 -12.04 -8.66 -15.10
C ILE A 224 -12.11 -9.03 -16.58
N HIS A 225 -12.20 -8.03 -17.44
CA HIS A 225 -12.38 -8.23 -18.87
C HIS A 225 -11.83 -7.06 -19.68
N GLN A 226 -11.74 -7.23 -20.99
CA GLN A 226 -11.39 -6.16 -21.92
C GLN A 226 -12.60 -5.32 -22.27
N HIS A 227 -12.42 -4.00 -22.21
CA HIS A 227 -13.38 -3.04 -22.70
C HIS A 227 -12.77 -2.19 -23.81
N VAL A 228 -13.48 -2.09 -24.93
CA VAL A 228 -13.05 -1.27 -26.07
C VAL A 228 -12.83 0.17 -25.59
N GLY A 229 -11.66 0.73 -25.91
CA GLY A 229 -11.26 2.09 -25.52
C GLY A 229 -10.60 2.24 -24.15
N TYR A 230 -10.79 1.30 -23.22
CA TYR A 230 -10.27 1.40 -21.84
C TYR A 230 -9.24 0.33 -21.48
N GLY A 231 -9.04 -0.68 -22.33
CA GLY A 231 -8.15 -1.80 -22.03
C GLY A 231 -8.78 -2.75 -21.02
N MET A 232 -8.01 -3.20 -20.03
CA MET A 232 -8.52 -4.07 -18.96
C MET A 232 -9.31 -3.26 -17.93
N VAL A 233 -10.52 -3.73 -17.62
CA VAL A 233 -11.40 -3.17 -16.59
C VAL A 233 -11.87 -4.28 -15.64
N ALA A 234 -12.33 -3.89 -14.46
CA ALA A 234 -12.92 -4.82 -13.50
C ALA A 234 -14.29 -4.31 -13.04
N ASP A 235 -15.33 -5.12 -13.24
CA ASP A 235 -16.64 -4.86 -12.68
C ASP A 235 -16.73 -5.55 -11.32
N VAL A 236 -17.06 -4.78 -10.29
CA VAL A 236 -17.18 -5.24 -8.91
C VAL A 236 -18.65 -5.24 -8.54
N ILE A 237 -19.11 -6.36 -7.99
CA ILE A 237 -20.50 -6.56 -7.53
C ILE A 237 -20.43 -7.01 -6.07
N PHE A 238 -21.01 -6.21 -5.18
CA PHE A 238 -21.03 -6.54 -3.75
C PHE A 238 -22.05 -7.64 -3.45
N ILE A 239 -21.68 -8.57 -2.58
CA ILE A 239 -22.49 -9.74 -2.24
C ILE A 239 -23.22 -9.55 -0.90
N THR A 240 -22.50 -9.08 0.11
CA THR A 240 -23.01 -9.08 1.50
C THR A 240 -23.76 -7.79 1.86
N ALA A 241 -23.33 -6.65 1.35
CA ALA A 241 -23.98 -5.35 1.52
C ALA A 241 -23.52 -4.39 0.41
N PRO A 242 -24.31 -3.38 0.02
CA PRO A 242 -23.77 -2.33 -0.84
C PRO A 242 -22.68 -1.56 -0.09
N SER A 243 -21.72 -0.99 -0.82
CA SER A 243 -20.67 -0.15 -0.24
C SER A 243 -20.69 1.24 -0.86
N TYR A 244 -20.02 2.18 -0.20
CA TYR A 244 -19.75 3.47 -0.79
C TYR A 244 -18.85 3.33 -2.03
N ALA A 245 -19.13 4.10 -3.06
CA ALA A 245 -18.20 4.33 -4.17
C ALA A 245 -18.52 5.66 -4.87
N GLU A 246 -17.49 6.39 -5.23
CA GLU A 246 -17.55 7.60 -6.07
C GLU A 246 -16.53 7.49 -7.19
N VAL A 247 -16.81 8.13 -8.34
CA VAL A 247 -15.89 8.14 -9.46
C VAL A 247 -14.57 8.81 -9.06
N GLY A 248 -13.45 8.14 -9.34
CA GLY A 248 -12.10 8.56 -8.96
C GLY A 248 -11.58 7.89 -7.68
N GLU A 249 -12.47 7.31 -6.86
CA GLU A 249 -12.10 6.65 -5.61
C GLU A 249 -11.15 5.48 -5.85
N ARG A 250 -10.18 5.32 -4.93
CA ARG A 250 -9.24 4.20 -4.95
C ARG A 250 -9.95 2.96 -4.42
N VAL A 251 -9.80 1.85 -5.14
CA VAL A 251 -10.34 0.56 -4.73
C VAL A 251 -9.23 -0.47 -4.67
N VAL A 252 -9.27 -1.30 -3.64
CA VAL A 252 -8.30 -2.38 -3.43
C VAL A 252 -9.04 -3.69 -3.15
N VAL A 253 -8.63 -4.74 -3.85
CA VAL A 253 -9.11 -6.10 -3.67
C VAL A 253 -8.04 -6.90 -2.93
N TYR A 254 -8.44 -7.58 -1.87
CA TYR A 254 -7.57 -8.44 -1.08
C TYR A 254 -7.81 -9.92 -1.40
N ASP A 255 -6.79 -10.75 -1.22
CA ASP A 255 -6.98 -12.19 -1.08
C ASP A 255 -7.42 -12.53 0.35
N ASN A 256 -7.75 -13.80 0.57
CA ASN A 256 -8.19 -14.31 1.87
C ASN A 256 -7.09 -14.28 2.95
N ASP A 257 -5.83 -14.05 2.56
CA ASP A 257 -4.71 -13.89 3.48
C ASP A 257 -4.45 -12.41 3.82
N GLY A 258 -5.28 -11.49 3.31
CA GLY A 258 -5.15 -10.05 3.55
C GLY A 258 -4.05 -9.39 2.72
N ASN A 259 -3.61 -10.01 1.62
CA ASN A 259 -2.69 -9.40 0.67
C ASN A 259 -3.45 -8.72 -0.46
N VAL A 260 -2.96 -7.57 -0.89
CA VAL A 260 -3.48 -6.88 -2.07
C VAL A 260 -3.26 -7.75 -3.31
N MET A 261 -4.36 -8.02 -4.02
CA MET A 261 -4.34 -8.70 -5.31
C MET A 261 -4.28 -7.70 -6.46
N LEU A 262 -5.21 -6.74 -6.44
CA LEU A 262 -5.31 -5.69 -7.44
C LEU A 262 -5.83 -4.39 -6.83
N GLY A 263 -5.41 -3.27 -7.40
CA GLY A 263 -5.98 -1.96 -7.15
C GLY A 263 -6.51 -1.34 -8.44
N GLY A 264 -7.43 -0.38 -8.31
CA GLY A 264 -7.92 0.43 -9.43
C GLY A 264 -8.59 1.71 -8.95
N ARG A 265 -9.17 2.46 -9.90
CA ARG A 265 -10.02 3.61 -9.60
C ARG A 265 -11.40 3.42 -10.16
N VAL A 266 -12.41 3.84 -9.42
CA VAL A 266 -13.80 3.81 -9.88
C VAL A 266 -13.93 4.72 -11.10
N SER A 267 -14.38 4.16 -12.23
CA SER A 267 -14.63 4.92 -13.46
C SER A 267 -16.11 5.15 -13.71
N ALA A 268 -16.97 4.27 -13.19
CA ALA A 268 -18.42 4.36 -13.34
C ALA A 268 -19.12 3.59 -12.22
N LEU A 269 -20.26 4.11 -11.77
CA LEU A 269 -21.18 3.38 -10.89
C LEU A 269 -22.15 2.57 -11.77
N LEU A 270 -22.42 1.32 -11.39
CA LEU A 270 -23.28 0.41 -12.14
C LEU A 270 -24.58 0.23 -11.34
N GLY A 271 -25.71 0.55 -11.99
CA GLY A 271 -27.05 0.50 -11.41
C GLY A 271 -27.68 -0.88 -11.43
#